data_AF-A0ABD2XW13-F1
#
_entry.id   AF-A0ABD2XW13-F1
#
_cell.length_a   1.000
_cell.length_b   1.000
_cell.length_c   1.000
_cell.angle_alpha   90.00
_cell.angle_beta   90.00
_cell.angle_gamma   90.00
#
_symmetry.space_group_name_H-M   'P 1'
#
loop_
_entity.id
_entity.type
_entity.pdbx_description
1 polymer ?
#
loop_
_entity_poly.entity_id
_entity_poly.type
_entity_poly.pdbx_seq_one_letter_code
_entity_poly.pdbx_strand_id
1 'polypeptide(L)'
;MENEKPQIISKDLIKPSSPTPKHLKTYNLSVLDQLSPRFYYPIVLFYPALDSKNSCNIKDISSRLKKSLSEALTHYYPFAGQISGKDFIVCNDEGVDFYEARID
;
A
#
# COMPACT_ATOMS: atom_id res chain seq x y z
N MET A 1 8.61 24.44 17.80
CA MET A 1 8.77 23.85 16.46
C MET A 1 7.51 24.22 15.71
N GLU A 2 7.65 25.10 14.73
CA GLU A 2 6.56 25.47 13.84
C GLU A 2 6.05 24.20 13.16
N ASN A 3 4.73 24.06 13.05
CA ASN A 3 4.11 22.87 12.49
C ASN A 3 4.33 22.85 10.97
N GLU A 4 5.48 22.37 10.51
CA GLU A 4 5.70 22.07 9.09
C GLU A 4 4.68 20.99 8.67
N LYS A 5 3.67 21.42 7.91
CA LYS A 5 2.61 20.54 7.44
C LYS A 5 3.08 19.83 6.17
N PRO A 6 2.97 18.50 6.09
CA PRO A 6 3.27 17.79 4.86
C PRO A 6 2.31 18.23 3.75
N GLN A 7 2.85 18.51 2.58
CA GLN A 7 2.10 18.81 1.35
C GLN A 7 2.05 17.55 0.48
N ILE A 8 0.85 17.10 0.13
CA ILE A 8 0.66 15.96 -0.78
C ILE A 8 1.02 16.40 -2.21
N ILE A 9 1.98 15.70 -2.81
CA ILE A 9 2.44 15.92 -4.19
C ILE A 9 1.65 15.07 -5.17
N SER A 10 1.40 13.80 -4.83
CA SER A 10 0.62 12.90 -5.68
C SER A 10 -0.22 11.93 -4.86
N LYS A 11 -1.29 11.46 -5.49
CA LYS A 11 -2.10 10.32 -5.06
C LYS A 11 -2.21 9.37 -6.24
N ASP A 12 -1.80 8.12 -6.03
CA ASP A 12 -1.90 7.05 -7.00
C ASP A 12 -2.67 5.87 -6.41
N LEU A 13 -3.29 5.07 -7.28
CA LEU A 13 -3.93 3.81 -6.90
C LEU A 13 -3.12 2.66 -7.49
N ILE A 14 -2.40 1.94 -6.63
CA ILE A 14 -1.48 0.88 -7.05
C ILE A 14 -2.20 -0.45 -7.08
N LYS A 15 -2.31 -1.03 -8.28
CA LYS A 15 -2.92 -2.34 -8.52
C LYS A 15 -1.86 -3.44 -8.58
N PRO A 16 -2.26 -4.72 -8.39
CA PRO A 16 -1.39 -5.85 -8.64
C PRO A 16 -0.77 -5.82 -10.05
N SER A 17 0.49 -6.24 -10.17
CA SER A 17 1.19 -6.27 -11.47
C SER A 17 0.63 -7.34 -12.40
N SER A 18 -0.01 -8.38 -11.84
CA SER A 18 -0.77 -9.40 -12.58
C SER A 18 -2.15 -9.56 -11.96
N PRO A 19 -3.22 -9.75 -12.78
CA PRO A 19 -4.58 -9.88 -12.27
C PRO A 19 -4.76 -11.07 -11.33
N THR A 20 -5.58 -10.91 -10.30
CA THR A 20 -5.90 -12.02 -9.40
C THR A 20 -6.64 -13.14 -10.15
N PRO A 21 -6.17 -14.40 -10.12
CA PRO A 21 -6.84 -15.51 -10.77
C PRO A 21 -8.29 -15.69 -10.31
N LYS A 22 -9.17 -16.15 -11.21
CA LYS A 22 -10.62 -16.28 -10.94
C LYS A 22 -10.94 -17.08 -9.67
N HIS A 23 -10.19 -18.14 -9.40
CA HIS A 23 -10.40 -18.99 -8.23
C HIS A 23 -9.91 -18.38 -6.91
N LEU A 24 -9.18 -17.26 -6.95
CA LEU A 24 -8.68 -16.52 -5.80
C LEU A 24 -9.42 -15.20 -5.57
N LYS A 25 -10.56 -14.99 -6.24
CA LYS A 25 -11.34 -13.73 -6.14
C LYS A 25 -12.02 -13.51 -4.78
N THR A 26 -12.03 -14.52 -3.92
CA THR A 26 -12.59 -14.43 -2.56
C THR A 26 -11.58 -14.98 -1.56
N TYR A 27 -11.29 -14.19 -0.53
CA TYR A 27 -10.49 -14.62 0.62
C TYR A 27 -11.37 -14.69 1.86
N ASN A 28 -11.58 -15.89 2.41
CA ASN A 28 -12.42 -16.09 3.59
C ASN A 28 -11.64 -15.76 4.86
N LEU A 29 -12.23 -14.94 5.72
CA LEU A 29 -11.66 -14.56 7.01
C LEU A 29 -11.87 -15.68 8.03
N SER A 30 -10.79 -16.02 8.74
CA SER A 30 -10.86 -16.98 9.84
C SER A 30 -11.65 -16.40 11.02
N VAL A 31 -12.00 -17.25 11.98
CA VAL A 31 -12.63 -16.80 13.24
C VAL A 31 -11.75 -15.79 13.98
N LEU A 32 -10.42 -15.96 13.94
CA LEU A 32 -9.49 -15.01 14.56
C LEU A 32 -9.54 -13.64 13.88
N ASP A 33 -9.62 -13.61 12.55
CA ASP A 33 -9.75 -12.36 11.79
C ASP A 33 -11.07 -11.64 12.09
N GLN A 34 -12.16 -12.40 12.26
CA GLN A 34 -13.48 -11.85 12.57
C GLN A 34 -13.59 -11.28 13.99
N LEU A 35 -12.84 -11.85 14.93
CA LEU A 35 -12.73 -11.35 16.31
C LEU A 35 -11.77 -10.17 16.43
N SER A 36 -10.89 -9.98 15.44
CA SER A 36 -9.93 -8.88 15.43
C SER A 36 -10.64 -7.51 15.32
N PRO A 37 -10.15 -6.46 16.01
CA PRO A 37 -10.64 -5.11 15.84
C PRO A 37 -10.52 -4.62 14.39
N ARG A 38 -11.54 -3.87 13.93
CA ARG A 38 -11.58 -3.31 12.57
C ARG A 38 -11.06 -1.88 12.54
N PHE A 39 -9.75 -1.73 12.71
CA PHE A 39 -9.09 -0.44 12.51
C PHE A 39 -7.78 -0.63 11.73
N TYR A 40 -7.32 0.45 11.11
CA TYR A 40 -6.02 0.47 10.44
C TYR A 40 -4.90 0.51 11.47
N TYR A 41 -3.89 -0.35 11.32
CA TYR A 41 -2.73 -0.37 12.19
C TYR A 41 -1.66 0.61 11.64
N PRO A 42 -1.44 1.79 12.28
CA PRO A 42 -0.52 2.77 11.74
C PRO A 42 0.93 2.35 12.01
N ILE A 43 1.78 2.35 10.97
CA ILE A 43 3.22 2.09 11.06
C ILE A 43 3.96 3.22 10.33
N VAL A 44 5.01 3.76 10.95
CA VAL A 44 5.87 4.80 10.37
C VAL A 44 7.32 4.34 10.43
N LEU A 45 8.03 4.40 9.30
CA LEU A 45 9.43 4.02 9.17
C LEU A 45 10.24 5.23 8.66
N PHE A 46 11.35 5.56 9.32
CA PHE A 46 12.26 6.63 8.93
C PHE A 46 13.56 6.05 8.39
N TYR A 47 14.01 6.56 7.25
CA TYR A 47 15.26 6.16 6.61
C TYR A 47 16.20 7.38 6.54
N PRO A 48 17.50 7.24 6.86
CA PRO A 48 18.45 8.32 6.71
C PRO A 48 18.60 8.73 5.24
N ALA A 49 18.92 10.00 5.00
CA ALA A 49 19.23 10.47 3.65
C ALA A 49 20.45 9.72 3.10
N LEU A 50 20.38 9.33 1.83
CA LEU A 50 21.54 8.78 1.12
C LEU A 50 22.57 9.89 0.93
N ASP A 51 23.84 9.62 1.26
CA ASP A 51 24.93 10.58 1.07
C ASP A 51 24.93 11.16 -0.35
N SER A 52 25.19 12.46 -0.48
CA SER A 52 25.09 13.28 -1.69
C SER A 52 25.88 12.78 -2.92
N LYS A 53 26.74 11.76 -2.75
CA LYS A 53 27.49 11.10 -3.83
C LYS A 53 26.68 10.02 -4.56
N ASN A 54 25.62 9.51 -3.93
CA ASN A 54 24.71 8.48 -4.45
C ASN A 54 23.26 8.98 -4.39
N SER A 55 23.01 10.19 -4.90
CA SER A 55 21.67 10.78 -4.93
C SER A 55 20.76 9.97 -5.88
N CYS A 56 20.16 8.89 -5.38
CA CYS A 56 19.04 8.26 -6.04
C CYS A 56 17.94 9.32 -6.07
N ASN A 57 17.52 9.72 -7.28
CA ASN A 57 16.51 10.75 -7.45
C ASN A 57 15.25 10.31 -6.68
N ILE A 58 14.62 11.21 -5.92
CA ILE A 58 13.39 10.89 -5.18
C ILE A 58 12.33 10.27 -6.11
N LYS A 59 12.28 10.74 -7.37
CA LYS A 59 11.42 10.16 -8.40
C LYS A 59 11.75 8.69 -8.71
N ASP A 60 13.03 8.32 -8.70
CA ASP A 60 13.47 6.94 -8.91
C ASP A 60 13.09 6.07 -7.71
N ILE A 61 13.20 6.58 -6.48
CA ILE A 61 12.78 5.87 -5.27
C ILE A 61 11.27 5.63 -5.31
N SER A 62 10.46 6.67 -5.55
CA SER A 62 9.00 6.51 -5.61
C SER A 62 8.59 5.51 -6.69
N SER A 63 9.14 5.62 -7.90
CA SER A 63 8.86 4.68 -9.00
C SER A 63 9.17 3.24 -8.62
N ARG A 64 10.32 3.00 -7.96
CA ARG A 64 10.71 1.68 -7.46
C ARG A 64 9.77 1.16 -6.37
N LEU A 65 9.33 2.01 -5.45
CA LEU A 65 8.37 1.65 -4.40
C LEU A 65 7.01 1.28 -5.01
N LYS A 66 6.47 2.09 -5.93
CA LYS A 66 5.22 1.79 -6.63
C LYS A 66 5.29 0.48 -7.41
N LYS A 67 6.39 0.25 -8.14
CA LYS A 67 6.60 -0.97 -8.91
C LYS A 67 6.67 -2.21 -8.00
N SER A 68 7.53 -2.17 -6.98
CA SER A 68 7.68 -3.30 -6.05
C SER A 68 6.41 -3.58 -5.25
N LEU A 69 5.63 -2.55 -4.90
CA LEU A 69 4.32 -2.71 -4.28
C LEU A 69 3.34 -3.42 -5.23
N SER A 70 3.28 -3.00 -6.50
CA SER A 70 2.45 -3.66 -7.51
C SER A 70 2.82 -5.14 -7.68
N GLU A 71 4.11 -5.48 -7.70
CA GLU A 71 4.61 -6.86 -7.74
C GLU A 71 4.25 -7.64 -6.47
N ALA A 72 4.40 -7.04 -5.29
CA ALA A 72 4.02 -7.67 -4.03
C ALA A 72 2.51 -7.95 -3.95
N LEU A 73 1.67 -7.02 -4.41
CA LEU A 73 0.22 -7.18 -4.44
C LEU A 73 -0.25 -8.34 -5.32
N THR A 74 0.53 -8.77 -6.31
CA THR A 74 0.24 -10.00 -7.07
C THR A 74 0.28 -11.24 -6.17
N HIS A 75 1.24 -11.27 -5.22
CA HIS A 75 1.36 -12.38 -4.26
C HIS A 75 0.44 -12.23 -3.06
N TYR A 76 0.20 -10.98 -2.63
CA TYR A 76 -0.66 -10.63 -1.51
C TYR A 76 -1.96 -9.96 -1.97
N TYR A 77 -2.59 -10.58 -2.95
CA TYR A 77 -3.79 -10.08 -3.64
C TYR A 77 -4.96 -9.67 -2.73
N PRO A 78 -5.21 -10.24 -1.53
CA PRO A 78 -6.30 -9.77 -0.70
C PRO A 78 -6.15 -8.30 -0.27
N PHE A 79 -4.92 -7.77 -0.17
CA PHE A 79 -4.70 -6.37 0.20
C PHE A 79 -5.09 -5.37 -0.90
N ALA A 80 -5.21 -5.81 -2.15
CA ALA A 80 -5.75 -4.99 -3.25
C ALA A 80 -7.27 -5.14 -3.41
N GLY A 81 -7.93 -5.82 -2.48
CA GLY A 81 -9.37 -6.05 -2.47
C GLY A 81 -10.13 -5.13 -1.52
N GLN A 82 -11.41 -5.44 -1.31
CA GLN A 82 -12.28 -4.73 -0.37
C GLN A 82 -12.89 -5.71 0.63
N ILE A 83 -12.87 -5.35 1.91
CA ILE A 83 -13.58 -6.11 2.96
C ILE A 83 -15.08 -6.02 2.68
N SER A 84 -15.73 -7.17 2.55
CA SER A 84 -17.18 -7.26 2.34
C SER A 84 -17.86 -7.83 3.57
N GLY A 85 -18.60 -6.98 4.28
CA GLY A 85 -19.31 -7.39 5.49
C GLY A 85 -18.35 -7.83 6.61
N LYS A 86 -18.51 -9.05 7.12
CA LYS A 86 -17.69 -9.57 8.22
C LYS A 86 -16.82 -10.78 7.87
N ASP A 87 -17.05 -11.43 6.74
CA ASP A 87 -16.66 -12.83 6.60
C ASP A 87 -15.61 -13.06 5.51
N PHE A 88 -15.45 -12.14 4.57
CA PHE A 88 -14.51 -12.29 3.46
C PHE A 88 -14.05 -10.97 2.86
N ILE A 89 -12.98 -11.06 2.06
CA ILE A 89 -12.47 -9.98 1.22
C ILE A 89 -12.78 -10.32 -0.24
N VAL A 90 -13.37 -9.36 -0.94
CA VAL A 90 -13.54 -9.40 -2.40
C VAL A 90 -12.21 -8.98 -3.03
N CYS A 91 -11.50 -9.91 -3.65
CA CYS A 91 -10.18 -9.66 -4.27
C CYS A 91 -10.36 -9.13 -5.71
N ASN A 92 -10.95 -7.95 -5.85
CA ASN A 92 -11.33 -7.32 -7.12
C ASN A 92 -10.23 -6.49 -7.79
N ASP A 93 -9.00 -6.46 -7.26
CA ASP A 93 -7.88 -5.69 -7.81
C ASP A 93 -8.17 -4.17 -7.89
N GLU A 94 -8.97 -3.66 -6.95
CA GLU A 94 -9.21 -2.21 -6.80
C GLU A 94 -7.90 -1.48 -6.48
N GLY A 95 -6.99 -2.13 -5.77
CA GLY A 95 -5.66 -1.62 -5.47
C GLY A 95 -5.58 -0.91 -4.13
N VAL A 96 -4.43 -0.26 -3.89
CA VAL A 96 -4.14 0.44 -2.64
C VAL A 96 -3.77 1.89 -2.92
N ASP A 97 -4.21 2.79 -2.05
CA ASP A 97 -3.84 4.19 -2.12
C ASP A 97 -2.33 4.36 -1.81
N PHE A 98 -1.63 5.11 -2.66
CA PHE A 98 -0.22 5.51 -2.47
C PHE A 98 -0.13 7.02 -2.55
N TYR A 99 0.34 7.65 -1.47
CA TYR A 99 0.50 9.11 -1.39
C TYR A 99 1.98 9.46 -1.35
N GLU A 100 2.36 10.45 -2.15
CA GLU A 100 3.65 11.13 -2.01
C GLU A 100 3.43 12.46 -1.34
N ALA A 101 4.24 12.78 -0.34
CA ALA A 101 4.21 14.07 0.32
C ALA A 101 5.62 14.60 0.54
N ARG A 102 5.72 15.92 0.63
CA ARG A 102 6.95 16.63 1.00
C ARG A 102 6.68 17.50 2.21
N ILE A 103 7.64 17.51 3.11
CA ILE A 103 7.72 18.47 4.21
C ILE A 103 8.74 19.51 3.75
N ASP A 104 8.34 20.77 3.78
CA ASP A 104 9.19 21.92 3.46
C ASP A 104 9.88 22.43 4.71
#